data_AF-A0A8S9V1Y2-F1
#
_entry.id   AF-A0A8S9V1Y2-F1
#
_cell.length_a   1.000
_cell.length_b   1.000
_cell.length_c   1.000
_cell.angle_alpha   90.00
_cell.angle_beta   90.00
_cell.angle_gamma   90.00
#
_symmetry.space_group_name_H-M   'P 1'
#
loop_
_entity.id
_entity.type
_entity.pdbx_description
1 polymer ?
#
loop_
_entity_poly.entity_id
_entity_poly.type
_entity_poly.pdbx_seq_one_letter_code
_entity_poly.pdbx_strand_id
1 'polypeptide(L)'
;MAAEKGSMPVLEFLLANDSTEGNKVHWGAASVQQALRCGHLDVAHWLYKHTPQTDTTEEQHEWTIKDAMDAGDIEFCQSLLPKGACILDYTRYCDIPEMIEWKLDCGYLKRDKKSAAVAIRDLAVTGHLDLIKRIASEHLNLPPQDRIESHRWGEALKEACKTDNLSVVKWLLEHPTGRQAVHTMKSTNSLSKLLSHSAEKGNVDVMQYLYEQGAVDKFGDALLDAIRTNQMGAVEWLLQHLPDSEPIPDFAVMHEAARRGHVGMLQYFQSLGSSGVPGFFSGNQDGEGREERATSMVVGDADGYRKMIGGGATIDKLGCQRTPWMMRLQMDSLRLFNGCMLTVRRGVRLLLWTALQLMDIRTL
;
A
#
# COMPACT_ATOMS: atom_id res chain seq x y z
N MET A 1 -21.94 -3.31 15.43
CA MET A 1 -21.76 -2.19 16.39
C MET A 1 -21.47 -2.67 17.81
N ALA A 2 -22.41 -3.22 18.60
CA ALA A 2 -22.08 -3.63 19.99
C ALA A 2 -21.01 -4.74 20.04
N ALA A 3 -21.15 -5.76 19.19
CA ALA A 3 -20.15 -6.82 19.03
C ALA A 3 -18.80 -6.31 18.50
N GLU A 4 -18.85 -5.40 17.52
CA GLU A 4 -17.68 -4.75 16.91
C GLU A 4 -16.90 -3.87 17.91
N LYS A 5 -17.58 -3.27 18.89
CA LYS A 5 -16.97 -2.46 19.96
C LYS A 5 -16.65 -3.28 21.21
N GLY A 6 -16.92 -4.58 21.21
CA GLY A 6 -16.68 -5.45 22.36
C GLY A 6 -17.48 -5.09 23.61
N SER A 7 -18.63 -4.42 23.45
CA SER A 7 -19.32 -3.80 24.58
C SER A 7 -20.28 -4.76 25.28
N MET A 8 -19.75 -5.66 26.12
CA MET A 8 -20.55 -6.60 26.94
C MET A 8 -21.74 -5.95 27.67
N PRO A 9 -21.61 -4.80 28.35
CA PRO A 9 -22.76 -4.19 29.05
C PRO A 9 -23.91 -3.81 28.12
N VAL A 10 -23.61 -3.42 26.87
CA VAL A 10 -24.62 -3.09 25.87
C VAL A 10 -25.30 -4.37 25.39
N LEU A 11 -24.55 -5.47 25.23
CA LEU A 11 -25.09 -6.76 24.82
C LEU A 11 -26.04 -7.33 25.89
N GLU A 12 -25.64 -7.28 27.16
CA GLU A 12 -26.47 -7.69 28.28
C GLU A 12 -27.73 -6.83 28.41
N PHE A 13 -27.61 -5.52 28.23
CA PHE A 13 -28.77 -4.61 28.21
C PHE A 13 -29.73 -4.95 27.07
N LEU A 14 -29.22 -5.19 25.86
CA LEU A 14 -30.03 -5.52 24.70
C LEU A 14 -30.74 -6.87 24.87
N LEU A 15 -30.08 -7.86 25.47
CA LEU A 15 -30.71 -9.16 25.78
C LEU A 15 -31.79 -9.03 26.86
N ALA A 16 -31.55 -8.22 27.90
CA ALA A 16 -32.51 -7.99 28.97
C ALA A 16 -33.78 -7.23 28.51
N ASN A 17 -33.68 -6.50 27.40
CA ASN A 17 -34.76 -5.70 26.82
C ASN A 17 -35.30 -6.28 25.50
N ASP A 18 -35.01 -7.55 25.19
CA ASP A 18 -35.52 -8.20 23.98
C ASP A 18 -37.02 -8.49 24.13
N SER A 19 -37.85 -7.55 23.68
CA SER A 19 -39.31 -7.61 23.79
C SER A 19 -39.94 -8.33 22.59
N THR A 20 -40.98 -9.14 22.83
CA THR A 20 -41.74 -9.83 21.78
C THR A 20 -42.58 -8.88 20.91
N GLU A 21 -42.89 -7.68 21.42
CA GLU A 21 -43.66 -6.65 20.72
C GLU A 21 -42.80 -5.39 20.54
N GLY A 22 -42.33 -5.13 19.31
CA GLY A 22 -41.51 -3.95 18.98
C GLY A 22 -40.19 -4.30 18.27
N ASN A 23 -39.15 -3.52 18.56
CA ASN A 23 -37.81 -3.70 17.98
C ASN A 23 -37.18 -5.00 18.51
N LYS A 24 -37.04 -6.01 17.65
CA LYS A 24 -36.33 -7.25 17.96
C LYS A 24 -34.85 -7.13 17.68
N VAL A 25 -34.02 -7.62 18.59
CA VAL A 25 -32.58 -7.65 18.37
C VAL A 25 -32.23 -8.97 17.70
N HIS A 26 -31.79 -8.89 16.44
CA HIS A 26 -31.34 -10.06 15.69
C HIS A 26 -29.83 -10.25 15.86
N TRP A 27 -29.48 -11.29 16.60
CA TRP A 27 -28.12 -11.80 16.74
C TRP A 27 -27.99 -13.05 15.86
N GLY A 28 -26.82 -13.29 15.29
CA GLY A 28 -26.58 -14.40 14.38
C GLY A 28 -25.09 -14.69 14.23
N ALA A 29 -24.74 -15.65 13.38
CA ALA A 29 -23.34 -15.99 13.07
C ALA A 29 -22.52 -14.74 12.70
N ALA A 30 -23.09 -13.79 11.94
CA ALA A 30 -22.43 -12.54 11.58
C ALA A 30 -22.03 -11.68 12.80
N SER A 31 -22.80 -11.70 13.90
CA SER A 31 -22.46 -10.96 15.13
C SER A 31 -21.29 -11.61 15.86
N VAL A 32 -21.25 -12.95 15.90
CA VAL A 32 -20.14 -13.73 16.47
C VAL A 32 -18.87 -13.49 15.65
N GLN A 33 -18.95 -13.63 14.33
CA GLN A 33 -17.84 -13.36 13.40
C GLN A 33 -17.29 -11.94 13.54
N GLN A 34 -18.17 -10.94 13.68
CA GLN A 34 -17.73 -9.56 13.88
C GLN A 34 -16.98 -9.37 15.21
N ALA A 35 -17.42 -10.04 16.29
CA ALA A 35 -16.70 -10.00 17.55
C ALA A 35 -15.33 -10.67 17.46
N LEU A 36 -15.25 -11.84 16.79
CA LEU A 36 -14.00 -12.56 16.54
C LEU A 36 -13.00 -11.73 15.72
N ARG A 37 -13.44 -11.13 14.60
CA ARG A 37 -12.61 -10.25 13.75
C ARG A 37 -12.10 -9.01 14.48
N CYS A 38 -12.82 -8.56 15.51
CA CYS A 38 -12.41 -7.46 16.38
C CYS A 38 -11.59 -7.93 17.60
N GLY A 39 -11.35 -9.24 17.77
CA GLY A 39 -10.58 -9.81 18.87
C GLY A 39 -11.32 -9.86 20.22
N HIS A 40 -12.64 -9.67 20.23
CA HIS A 40 -13.46 -9.69 21.44
C HIS A 40 -13.95 -11.12 21.73
N LEU A 41 -13.04 -11.97 22.23
CA LEU A 41 -13.30 -13.39 22.45
C LEU A 41 -14.42 -13.63 23.46
N ASP A 42 -14.41 -12.91 24.59
CA ASP A 42 -15.45 -12.96 25.61
C ASP A 42 -16.86 -12.68 25.05
N VAL A 43 -16.96 -11.65 24.22
CA VAL A 43 -18.18 -11.28 23.50
C VAL A 43 -18.57 -12.34 22.48
N ALA A 44 -17.61 -12.89 21.73
CA ALA A 44 -17.89 -13.93 20.74
C ALA A 44 -18.44 -15.20 21.39
N HIS A 45 -17.82 -15.66 22.48
CA HIS A 45 -18.29 -16.81 23.27
C HIS A 45 -19.69 -16.57 23.84
N TRP A 46 -19.90 -15.38 24.41
CA TRP A 46 -21.18 -15.01 24.98
C TRP A 46 -22.28 -14.97 23.92
N LEU A 47 -22.02 -14.34 22.77
CA LEU A 47 -22.93 -14.29 21.64
C LEU A 47 -23.23 -15.69 21.11
N TYR A 48 -22.21 -16.54 20.96
CA TYR A 48 -22.39 -17.90 20.47
C TYR A 48 -23.31 -18.72 21.38
N LYS A 49 -23.13 -18.59 22.70
CA LYS A 49 -23.95 -19.28 23.71
C LYS A 49 -25.41 -18.82 23.75
N HIS A 50 -25.66 -17.53 23.50
CA HIS A 50 -27.00 -16.93 23.63
C HIS A 50 -27.72 -16.77 22.28
N THR A 51 -27.09 -17.14 21.16
CA THR A 51 -27.70 -17.06 19.83
C THR A 51 -28.18 -18.44 19.38
N PRO A 52 -29.46 -18.59 18.97
CA PRO A 52 -29.95 -19.81 18.36
C PRO A 52 -29.18 -20.13 17.07
N GLN A 53 -28.54 -21.29 16.99
CA GLN A 53 -27.75 -21.72 15.82
C GLN A 53 -28.62 -22.34 14.71
N THR A 54 -29.94 -22.12 14.74
CA THR A 54 -30.91 -22.84 13.90
C THR A 54 -30.91 -22.41 12.43
N ASP A 55 -30.41 -21.20 12.14
CA ASP A 55 -30.36 -20.63 10.79
C ASP A 55 -28.94 -20.52 10.24
N THR A 56 -27.94 -21.05 10.95
CA THR A 56 -26.53 -20.97 10.53
C THR A 56 -26.28 -21.93 9.37
N THR A 57 -25.82 -21.39 8.23
CA THR A 57 -25.44 -22.22 7.07
C THR A 57 -24.11 -22.92 7.32
N GLU A 58 -23.83 -24.01 6.61
CA GLU A 58 -22.52 -24.69 6.68
C GLU A 58 -21.36 -23.73 6.37
N GLU A 59 -21.53 -22.85 5.37
CA GLU A 59 -20.54 -21.83 5.01
C GLU A 59 -20.31 -20.82 6.15
N GLN A 60 -21.37 -20.36 6.82
CA GLN A 60 -21.24 -19.47 7.97
C GLN A 60 -20.56 -20.16 9.17
N HIS A 61 -20.79 -21.46 9.33
CA HIS A 61 -20.12 -22.27 10.35
C HIS A 61 -18.62 -22.39 10.06
N GLU A 62 -18.25 -22.71 8.81
CA GLU A 62 -16.84 -22.74 8.36
C GLU A 62 -16.14 -21.40 8.56
N TRP A 63 -16.80 -20.29 8.20
CA TRP A 63 -16.25 -18.96 8.43
C TRP A 63 -16.11 -18.61 9.90
N THR A 64 -17.03 -19.06 10.75
CA THR A 64 -16.92 -18.83 12.21
C THR A 64 -15.73 -19.59 12.80
N ILE A 65 -15.49 -20.83 12.35
CA ILE A 65 -14.27 -21.58 12.71
C ILE A 65 -13.03 -20.81 12.25
N LYS A 66 -13.02 -20.31 11.00
CA LYS A 66 -11.90 -19.53 10.48
C LYS A 66 -11.64 -18.24 11.26
N ASP A 67 -12.67 -17.43 11.48
CA ASP A 67 -12.54 -16.16 12.22
C ASP A 67 -12.06 -16.42 13.66
N ALA A 68 -12.44 -17.53 14.28
CA ALA A 68 -11.95 -17.92 15.60
C ALA A 68 -10.47 -18.35 15.56
N MET A 69 -10.03 -19.02 14.49
CA MET A 69 -8.63 -19.40 14.32
C MET A 69 -7.77 -18.15 14.13
N ASP A 70 -8.19 -17.24 13.27
CA ASP A 70 -7.49 -15.98 12.98
C ASP A 70 -7.44 -15.08 14.24
N ALA A 71 -8.43 -15.19 15.14
CA ALA A 71 -8.43 -14.52 16.44
C ALA A 71 -7.55 -15.22 17.51
N GLY A 72 -6.96 -16.38 17.20
CA GLY A 72 -6.10 -17.16 18.09
C GLY A 72 -6.84 -18.02 19.13
N ASP A 73 -8.16 -18.15 19.01
CA ASP A 73 -8.98 -18.88 19.98
C ASP A 73 -9.14 -20.35 19.59
N ILE A 74 -8.05 -21.11 19.75
CA ILE A 74 -7.98 -22.51 19.34
C ILE A 74 -8.97 -23.39 20.12
N GLU A 75 -9.24 -23.08 21.40
CA GLU A 75 -10.21 -23.82 22.20
C GLU A 75 -11.62 -23.65 21.64
N PHE A 76 -12.01 -22.41 21.32
CA PHE A 76 -13.29 -22.15 20.69
C PHE A 76 -13.38 -22.80 19.31
N CYS A 77 -12.34 -22.72 18.49
CA CYS A 77 -12.27 -23.44 17.21
C CYS A 77 -12.55 -24.93 17.37
N GLN A 78 -11.86 -25.58 18.32
CA GLN A 78 -12.03 -27.01 18.59
C GLN A 78 -13.46 -27.33 19.04
N SER A 79 -14.10 -26.45 19.81
CA SER A 79 -15.49 -26.62 20.25
C SER A 79 -16.51 -26.55 19.09
N LEU A 80 -16.17 -25.83 18.02
CA LEU A 80 -17.02 -25.65 16.84
C LEU A 80 -16.87 -26.80 15.82
N LEU A 81 -15.84 -27.63 15.91
CA LEU A 81 -15.60 -28.69 14.93
C LEU A 81 -16.64 -29.81 15.03
N PRO A 82 -17.15 -30.33 13.89
CA PRO A 82 -17.98 -31.52 13.90
C PRO A 82 -17.19 -32.73 14.42
N LYS A 83 -17.88 -33.69 15.03
CA LYS A 83 -17.25 -34.87 15.64
C LYS A 83 -16.39 -35.62 14.62
N GLY A 84 -15.10 -35.76 14.93
CA GLY A 84 -14.12 -36.45 14.08
C GLY A 84 -13.50 -35.61 12.99
N ALA A 85 -13.85 -34.32 12.87
CA ALA A 85 -13.21 -33.41 11.93
C ALA A 85 -11.85 -32.92 12.45
N CYS A 86 -10.91 -32.70 11.53
CA CYS A 86 -9.59 -32.17 11.84
C CYS A 86 -9.56 -30.66 11.61
N ILE A 87 -8.97 -29.90 12.54
CA ILE A 87 -8.78 -28.45 12.38
C ILE A 87 -8.02 -28.12 11.08
N LEU A 88 -7.12 -29.01 10.64
CA LEU A 88 -6.33 -28.84 9.43
C LEU A 88 -7.18 -28.81 8.14
N ASP A 89 -8.37 -29.40 8.13
CA ASP A 89 -9.24 -29.42 6.96
C ASP A 89 -9.83 -28.02 6.68
N TYR A 90 -10.02 -27.21 7.74
CA TYR A 90 -10.58 -25.86 7.68
C TYR A 90 -9.53 -24.78 7.42
N THR A 91 -8.25 -25.12 7.49
CA THR A 91 -7.14 -24.15 7.44
C THR A 91 -6.57 -23.97 6.03
N ARG A 92 -7.29 -24.36 4.95
CA ARG A 92 -6.77 -24.38 3.56
C ARG A 92 -6.02 -23.10 3.15
N TYR A 93 -6.45 -21.94 3.65
CA TYR A 93 -5.82 -20.63 3.42
C TYR A 93 -5.54 -19.91 4.75
N CYS A 94 -4.91 -20.60 5.69
CA CYS A 94 -4.50 -20.05 6.99
C CYS A 94 -3.04 -19.62 6.93
N ASP A 95 -2.78 -18.39 7.36
CA ASP A 95 -1.48 -17.72 7.40
C ASP A 95 -0.78 -17.83 8.77
N ILE A 96 -1.41 -18.52 9.73
CA ILE A 96 -0.87 -18.78 11.07
C ILE A 96 0.33 -19.74 10.98
N PRO A 97 1.56 -19.31 11.33
CA PRO A 97 2.77 -20.11 11.20
C PRO A 97 2.72 -21.45 11.93
N GLU A 98 2.13 -21.49 13.13
CA GLU A 98 1.98 -22.69 13.96
C GLU A 98 1.12 -23.75 13.25
N MET A 99 0.07 -23.29 12.56
CA MET A 99 -0.81 -24.17 11.80
C MET A 99 -0.13 -24.70 10.53
N ILE A 100 0.68 -23.85 9.88
CA ILE A 100 1.48 -24.25 8.73
C ILE A 100 2.55 -25.26 9.13
N GLU A 101 3.20 -25.08 10.28
CA GLU A 101 4.15 -26.04 10.84
C GLU A 101 3.46 -27.37 11.15
N TRP A 102 2.29 -27.35 11.79
CA TRP A 102 1.53 -28.57 12.06
C TRP A 102 1.15 -29.32 10.77
N LYS A 103 0.73 -28.60 9.73
CA LYS A 103 0.47 -29.20 8.41
C LYS A 103 1.70 -29.84 7.79
N LEU A 104 2.86 -29.20 7.96
CA LEU A 104 4.12 -29.73 7.48
C LEU A 104 4.48 -31.02 8.20
N ASP A 105 4.38 -31.03 9.54
CA ASP A 105 4.71 -32.19 10.38
C ASP A 105 3.80 -33.39 10.11
N CYS A 106 2.52 -33.15 9.83
CA CYS A 106 1.56 -34.18 9.45
C CYS A 106 1.67 -34.62 7.97
N GLY A 107 2.59 -34.03 7.20
CA GLY A 107 2.79 -34.36 5.78
C GLY A 107 1.63 -33.93 4.87
N TYR A 108 0.78 -33.00 5.34
CA TYR A 108 -0.37 -32.50 4.57
C TYR A 108 0.11 -31.76 3.31
N LEU A 109 1.16 -30.94 3.46
CA LEU A 109 1.73 -30.15 2.37
C LEU A 109 2.32 -31.04 1.27
N LYS A 110 2.91 -32.20 1.61
CA LYS A 110 3.51 -33.17 0.65
C LYS A 110 2.56 -33.56 -0.48
N ARG A 111 1.27 -33.68 -0.17
CA ARG A 111 0.23 -34.11 -1.11
C ARG A 111 -0.29 -32.98 -1.98
N ASP A 112 -0.21 -31.73 -1.51
CA ASP A 112 -0.76 -30.56 -2.20
C ASP A 112 0.28 -29.47 -2.42
N LYS A 113 0.88 -29.51 -3.61
CA LYS A 113 1.83 -28.49 -4.10
C LYS A 113 1.24 -27.08 -4.12
N LYS A 114 -0.08 -26.92 -4.29
CA LYS A 114 -0.71 -25.59 -4.31
C LYS A 114 -0.72 -25.00 -2.90
N SER A 115 -1.13 -25.80 -1.92
CA SER A 115 -1.09 -25.42 -0.50
C SER A 115 0.33 -25.13 -0.02
N ALA A 116 1.32 -25.92 -0.44
CA ALA A 116 2.73 -25.66 -0.12
C ALA A 116 3.22 -24.30 -0.65
N ALA A 117 2.85 -23.92 -1.88
CA ALA A 117 3.23 -22.64 -2.45
C ALA A 117 2.52 -21.44 -1.78
N VAL A 118 1.27 -21.62 -1.35
CA VAL A 118 0.53 -20.63 -0.55
C VAL A 118 1.20 -20.46 0.82
N ALA A 119 1.55 -21.56 1.48
CA ALA A 119 2.26 -21.54 2.76
C ALA A 119 3.62 -20.81 2.66
N ILE A 120 4.39 -21.01 1.58
CA ILE A 120 5.64 -20.26 1.38
C ILE A 120 5.39 -18.75 1.30
N ARG A 121 4.35 -18.31 0.58
CA ARG A 121 3.98 -16.90 0.50
C ARG A 121 3.59 -16.35 1.87
N ASP A 122 2.75 -17.06 2.62
CA ASP A 122 2.24 -16.58 3.91
C ASP A 122 3.36 -16.55 4.98
N LEU A 123 4.26 -17.54 4.97
CA LEU A 123 5.46 -17.54 5.81
C LEU A 123 6.46 -16.44 5.41
N ALA A 124 6.49 -16.05 4.13
CA ALA A 124 7.33 -14.96 3.67
C ALA A 124 6.85 -13.60 4.20
N VAL A 125 5.54 -13.41 4.36
CA VAL A 125 4.95 -12.24 5.03
C VAL A 125 5.33 -12.19 6.51
N THR A 126 5.33 -13.35 7.18
CA THR A 126 5.60 -13.42 8.63
C THR A 126 7.08 -13.55 8.97
N GLY A 127 7.96 -13.81 8.00
CA GLY A 127 9.41 -13.86 8.19
C GLY A 127 9.98 -15.23 8.60
N HIS A 128 9.19 -16.31 8.56
CA HIS A 128 9.57 -17.63 9.06
C HIS A 128 10.45 -18.42 8.08
N LEU A 129 11.69 -17.98 7.91
CA LEU A 129 12.64 -18.55 6.94
C LEU A 129 12.88 -20.06 7.12
N ASP A 130 12.92 -20.56 8.35
CA ASP A 130 13.19 -21.97 8.62
C ASP A 130 12.06 -22.88 8.13
N LEU A 131 10.80 -22.45 8.30
CA LEU A 131 9.65 -23.16 7.76
C LEU A 131 9.61 -23.10 6.23
N ILE A 132 9.95 -21.95 5.63
CA ILE A 132 10.08 -21.81 4.17
C ILE A 132 11.10 -22.81 3.62
N LYS A 133 12.30 -22.90 4.24
CA LYS A 133 13.36 -23.84 3.86
C LYS A 133 12.89 -25.29 3.97
N ARG A 134 12.21 -25.65 5.06
CA ARG A 134 11.66 -27.00 5.25
C ARG A 134 10.66 -27.35 4.15
N ILE A 135 9.66 -26.49 3.89
CA ILE A 135 8.67 -26.72 2.83
C ILE A 135 9.34 -26.83 1.46
N ALA A 136 10.30 -25.96 1.16
CA ALA A 136 11.02 -25.99 -0.10
C ALA A 136 11.85 -27.26 -0.28
N SER A 137 12.52 -27.76 0.78
CA SER A 137 13.30 -28.99 0.72
C SER A 137 12.45 -30.23 0.40
N GLU A 138 11.16 -30.21 0.77
CA GLU A 138 10.24 -31.31 0.49
C GLU A 138 9.60 -31.21 -0.91
N HIS A 139 9.45 -29.99 -1.44
CA HIS A 139 8.67 -29.74 -2.66
C HIS A 139 9.46 -29.32 -3.90
N LEU A 140 10.67 -28.78 -3.73
CA LEU A 140 11.35 -27.98 -4.76
C LEU A 140 12.76 -28.46 -5.10
N ASN A 141 13.06 -29.75 -4.87
CA ASN A 141 14.31 -30.38 -5.32
C ASN A 141 14.43 -30.51 -6.85
N LEU A 142 13.46 -30.02 -7.61
CA LEU A 142 13.46 -30.05 -9.07
C LEU A 142 13.48 -28.61 -9.62
N PRO A 143 14.20 -28.37 -10.72
CA PRO A 143 14.13 -27.07 -11.39
C PRO A 143 12.67 -26.77 -11.75
N PRO A 144 12.21 -25.51 -11.59
CA PRO A 144 10.83 -25.13 -11.91
C PRO A 144 10.55 -25.35 -13.39
N GLN A 145 9.99 -26.51 -13.73
CA GLN A 145 9.54 -26.81 -15.08
C GLN A 145 8.17 -26.16 -15.36
N ASP A 146 7.45 -25.73 -14.32
CA ASP A 146 6.12 -25.14 -14.42
C ASP A 146 6.12 -23.61 -14.25
N ARG A 147 5.48 -22.90 -15.19
CA ARG A 147 5.23 -21.45 -15.11
C ARG A 147 4.38 -21.08 -13.90
N ILE A 148 3.50 -21.98 -13.43
CA ILE A 148 2.64 -21.74 -12.27
C ILE A 148 3.48 -21.63 -10.99
N GLU A 149 4.50 -22.47 -10.82
CA GLU A 149 5.41 -22.42 -9.68
C GLU A 149 6.22 -21.12 -9.68
N SER A 150 6.71 -20.70 -10.85
CA SER A 150 7.43 -19.43 -11.02
C SER A 150 6.56 -18.22 -10.67
N HIS A 151 5.28 -18.21 -11.06
CA HIS A 151 4.34 -17.15 -10.70
C HIS A 151 4.12 -17.08 -9.18
N ARG A 152 3.82 -18.21 -8.53
CA ARG A 152 3.59 -18.24 -7.07
C ARG A 152 4.83 -17.86 -6.28
N TRP A 153 6.01 -18.24 -6.75
CA TRP A 153 7.27 -17.80 -6.17
C TRP A 153 7.45 -16.29 -6.30
N GLY A 154 7.09 -15.72 -7.46
CA GLY A 154 7.06 -14.27 -7.65
C GLY A 154 6.09 -13.55 -6.71
N GLU A 155 4.93 -14.14 -6.40
CA GLU A 155 4.03 -13.63 -5.36
C GLU A 155 4.69 -13.66 -3.97
N ALA A 156 5.29 -14.78 -3.58
CA ALA A 156 6.00 -14.89 -2.30
C ALA A 156 7.14 -13.86 -2.18
N LEU A 157 7.89 -13.64 -3.26
CA LEU A 157 8.96 -12.65 -3.29
C LEU A 157 8.42 -11.21 -3.16
N LYS A 158 7.31 -10.88 -3.84
CA LYS A 158 6.64 -9.57 -3.69
C LYS A 158 6.16 -9.32 -2.27
N GLU A 159 5.52 -10.32 -1.66
CA GLU A 159 5.05 -10.22 -0.29
C GLU A 159 6.21 -10.12 0.72
N ALA A 160 7.30 -10.87 0.51
CA ALA A 160 8.51 -10.74 1.33
C ALA A 160 9.08 -9.32 1.28
N CYS A 161 9.03 -8.65 0.11
CA CYS A 161 9.54 -7.28 -0.04
C CYS A 161 8.75 -6.24 0.78
N LYS A 162 7.48 -6.50 1.12
CA LYS A 162 6.71 -5.66 2.04
C LYS A 162 7.17 -5.78 3.49
N THR A 163 7.98 -6.79 3.80
CA THR A 163 8.48 -7.05 5.15
C THR A 163 9.93 -6.59 5.26
N ASP A 164 10.36 -6.26 6.47
CA ASP A 164 11.75 -5.90 6.75
C ASP A 164 12.67 -7.15 6.84
N ASN A 165 12.18 -8.32 6.43
CA ASN A 165 12.90 -9.59 6.54
C ASN A 165 13.82 -9.83 5.34
N LEU A 166 14.92 -9.08 5.27
CA LEU A 166 15.93 -9.21 4.22
C LEU A 166 16.43 -10.66 4.03
N SER A 167 16.56 -11.42 5.12
CA SER A 167 16.97 -12.83 5.08
C SER A 167 16.05 -13.71 4.24
N VAL A 168 14.74 -13.46 4.29
CA VAL A 168 13.75 -14.19 3.47
C VAL A 168 13.87 -13.78 2.01
N VAL A 169 13.98 -12.47 1.74
CA VAL A 169 14.16 -11.95 0.37
C VAL A 169 15.41 -12.54 -0.28
N LYS A 170 16.56 -12.51 0.42
CA LYS A 170 17.83 -13.10 -0.04
C LYS A 170 17.65 -14.56 -0.43
N TRP A 171 17.12 -15.34 0.49
CA TRP A 171 16.94 -16.77 0.26
C TRP A 171 15.98 -17.06 -0.89
N LEU A 172 14.84 -16.35 -0.98
CA LEU A 172 13.87 -16.52 -2.07
C LEU A 172 14.45 -16.14 -3.43
N LEU A 173 15.26 -15.07 -3.51
CA LEU A 173 15.85 -14.59 -4.75
C LEU A 173 16.97 -15.52 -5.24
N GLU A 174 17.84 -15.99 -4.34
CA GLU A 174 18.99 -16.84 -4.65
C GLU A 174 18.60 -18.28 -5.02
N HIS A 175 17.42 -18.72 -4.57
CA HIS A 175 16.87 -20.03 -4.93
C HIS A 175 16.73 -20.18 -6.47
N PRO A 176 16.97 -21.36 -7.06
CA PRO A 176 16.79 -21.58 -8.50
C PRO A 176 15.41 -21.14 -9.03
N THR A 177 14.36 -21.39 -8.25
CA THR A 177 12.99 -20.94 -8.55
C THR A 177 12.82 -19.43 -8.53
N GLY A 178 13.53 -18.74 -7.63
CA GLY A 178 13.57 -17.28 -7.55
C GLY A 178 14.18 -16.64 -8.78
N ARG A 179 15.35 -17.14 -9.20
CA ARG A 179 16.01 -16.66 -10.43
C ARG A 179 15.12 -16.81 -11.66
N GLN A 180 14.41 -17.94 -11.78
CA GLN A 180 13.45 -18.15 -12.86
C GLN A 180 12.25 -17.21 -12.75
N ALA A 181 11.73 -17.01 -11.54
CA ALA A 181 10.61 -16.10 -11.27
C ALA A 181 10.97 -14.66 -11.65
N VAL A 182 12.16 -14.16 -11.31
CA VAL A 182 12.64 -12.83 -11.71
C VAL A 182 12.64 -12.66 -13.23
N HIS A 183 13.09 -13.68 -13.97
CA HIS A 183 13.05 -13.66 -15.44
C HIS A 183 11.61 -13.60 -15.98
N THR A 184 10.69 -14.36 -15.40
CA THR A 184 9.25 -14.32 -15.74
C THR A 184 8.60 -12.98 -15.35
N MET A 185 9.01 -12.39 -14.24
CA MET A 185 8.51 -11.09 -13.81
C MET A 185 8.94 -9.97 -14.75
N LYS A 186 10.19 -10.05 -15.26
CA LYS A 186 10.70 -9.12 -16.26
C LYS A 186 9.92 -9.18 -17.57
N SER A 187 9.59 -10.38 -18.06
CA SER A 187 8.80 -10.52 -19.30
C SER A 187 7.32 -10.12 -19.14
N THR A 188 6.80 -10.11 -17.91
CA THR A 188 5.42 -9.72 -17.60
C THR A 188 5.28 -8.26 -17.11
N ASN A 189 6.36 -7.47 -17.14
CA ASN A 189 6.41 -6.10 -16.59
C ASN A 189 5.92 -6.04 -15.13
N SER A 190 6.28 -7.04 -14.32
CA SER A 190 5.92 -7.11 -12.91
C SER A 190 7.11 -7.04 -11.97
N LEU A 191 8.34 -6.92 -12.50
CA LEU A 191 9.57 -6.85 -11.71
C LEU A 191 9.64 -5.56 -10.88
N SER A 192 9.20 -4.42 -11.42
CA SER A 192 9.12 -3.13 -10.71
C SER A 192 8.36 -3.19 -9.39
N LYS A 193 7.42 -4.15 -9.26
CA LYS A 193 6.68 -4.38 -8.02
C LYS A 193 7.58 -4.78 -6.85
N LEU A 194 8.73 -5.42 -7.07
CA LEU A 194 9.64 -5.77 -5.97
C LEU A 194 10.18 -4.51 -5.28
N LEU A 195 10.63 -3.54 -6.09
CA LEU A 195 11.09 -2.26 -5.59
C LEU A 195 9.93 -1.42 -5.03
N SER A 196 8.78 -1.39 -5.70
CA SER A 196 7.61 -0.60 -5.24
C SER A 196 7.08 -1.06 -3.87
N HIS A 197 6.94 -2.37 -3.64
CA HIS A 197 6.48 -2.88 -2.34
C HIS A 197 7.46 -2.63 -1.19
N SER A 198 8.77 -2.72 -1.46
CA SER A 198 9.79 -2.41 -0.44
C SER A 198 9.84 -0.91 -0.16
N ALA A 199 9.71 -0.07 -1.19
CA ALA A 199 9.64 1.38 -1.07
C ALA A 199 8.38 1.86 -0.32
N GLU A 200 7.21 1.24 -0.57
CA GLU A 200 5.95 1.51 0.14
C GLU A 200 6.11 1.35 1.66
N LYS A 201 6.91 0.38 2.09
CA LYS A 201 7.14 0.04 3.50
C LYS A 201 8.38 0.69 4.10
N GLY A 202 9.20 1.33 3.28
CA GLY A 202 10.42 2.00 3.72
C GLY A 202 11.61 1.05 3.95
N ASN A 203 11.56 -0.16 3.39
CA ASN A 203 12.57 -1.21 3.62
C ASN A 203 13.81 -0.97 2.73
N VAL A 204 14.58 0.06 3.05
CA VAL A 204 15.73 0.51 2.24
C VAL A 204 16.78 -0.58 2.06
N ASP A 205 17.04 -1.43 3.07
CA ASP A 205 17.99 -2.54 2.96
C ASP A 205 17.57 -3.59 1.92
N VAL A 206 16.26 -3.83 1.81
CA VAL A 206 15.69 -4.69 0.76
C VAL A 206 15.83 -4.04 -0.60
N MET A 207 15.54 -2.74 -0.72
CA MET A 207 15.68 -1.97 -1.96
C MET A 207 17.13 -2.00 -2.47
N GLN A 208 18.09 -1.74 -1.57
CA GLN A 208 19.52 -1.80 -1.86
C GLN A 208 19.93 -3.19 -2.37
N TYR A 209 19.53 -4.25 -1.68
CA TYR A 209 19.85 -5.61 -2.11
C TYR A 209 19.23 -5.95 -3.48
N LEU A 210 17.96 -5.61 -3.72
CA LEU A 210 17.31 -5.84 -5.01
C LEU A 210 18.05 -5.12 -6.16
N TYR A 211 18.51 -3.89 -5.91
CA TYR A 211 19.29 -3.10 -6.85
C TYR A 211 20.64 -3.75 -7.17
N GLU A 212 21.39 -4.18 -6.15
CA GLU A 212 22.67 -4.88 -6.31
C GLU A 212 22.55 -6.18 -7.11
N GLN A 213 21.43 -6.89 -6.97
CA GLN A 213 21.15 -8.13 -7.71
C GLN A 213 20.60 -7.88 -9.12
N GLY A 214 20.41 -6.62 -9.54
CA GLY A 214 19.82 -6.28 -10.83
C GLY A 214 18.35 -6.74 -10.96
N ALA A 215 17.65 -6.93 -9.85
CA ALA A 215 16.25 -7.37 -9.79
C ALA A 215 15.27 -6.17 -9.84
N VAL A 216 15.66 -5.11 -10.56
CA VAL A 216 14.93 -3.84 -10.70
C VAL A 216 14.95 -3.42 -12.17
N ASP A 217 13.80 -2.97 -12.69
CA ASP A 217 13.67 -2.47 -14.06
C ASP A 217 13.07 -1.06 -14.17
N LYS A 218 12.30 -0.60 -13.18
CA LYS A 218 11.67 0.73 -13.13
C LYS A 218 11.62 1.28 -11.71
N PHE A 219 11.76 2.59 -11.57
CA PHE A 219 11.81 3.31 -10.30
C PHE A 219 10.59 4.20 -10.05
N GLY A 220 9.86 4.61 -11.10
CA GLY A 220 8.76 5.56 -11.00
C GLY A 220 7.65 5.17 -10.03
N ASP A 221 7.15 3.93 -10.15
CA ASP A 221 6.09 3.42 -9.27
C ASP A 221 6.56 3.40 -7.81
N ALA A 222 7.80 2.96 -7.58
CA ALA A 222 8.38 2.86 -6.24
C ALA A 222 8.53 4.23 -5.56
N LEU A 223 8.93 5.26 -6.32
CA LEU A 223 9.04 6.62 -5.79
C LEU A 223 7.67 7.16 -5.39
N LEU A 224 6.65 6.99 -6.23
CA LEU A 224 5.29 7.46 -5.92
C LEU A 224 4.69 6.71 -4.73
N ASP A 225 4.94 5.41 -4.59
CA ASP A 225 4.45 4.62 -3.47
C ASP A 225 5.13 5.02 -2.15
N ALA A 226 6.45 5.21 -2.14
CA ALA A 226 7.18 5.73 -0.99
C ALA A 226 6.69 7.13 -0.57
N ILE A 227 6.39 8.01 -1.54
CA ILE A 227 5.80 9.31 -1.26
C ILE A 227 4.42 9.14 -0.62
N ARG A 228 3.55 8.30 -1.19
CA ARG A 228 2.19 8.08 -0.66
C ARG A 228 2.20 7.65 0.80
N THR A 229 3.13 6.77 1.17
CA THR A 229 3.26 6.23 2.52
C THR A 229 4.23 7.01 3.42
N ASN A 230 4.75 8.14 2.94
CA ASN A 230 5.64 9.05 3.68
C ASN A 230 6.97 8.41 4.12
N GLN A 231 7.54 7.53 3.29
CA GLN A 231 8.78 6.81 3.57
C GLN A 231 10.00 7.62 3.14
N MET A 232 10.42 8.57 3.98
CA MET A 232 11.53 9.49 3.68
C MET A 232 12.83 8.78 3.26
N GLY A 233 13.27 7.76 4.00
CA GLY A 233 14.50 7.03 3.68
C GLY A 233 14.45 6.33 2.32
N ALA A 234 13.29 5.76 1.94
CA ALA A 234 13.10 5.17 0.62
C ALA A 234 13.10 6.24 -0.48
N VAL A 235 12.49 7.41 -0.25
CA VAL A 235 12.52 8.53 -1.19
C VAL A 235 13.94 9.04 -1.42
N GLU A 236 14.71 9.25 -0.35
CA GLU A 236 16.12 9.66 -0.44
C GLU A 236 16.95 8.66 -1.25
N TRP A 237 16.80 7.37 -0.93
CA TRP A 237 17.48 6.29 -1.63
C TRP A 237 17.12 6.25 -3.12
N LEU A 238 15.82 6.35 -3.44
CA LEU A 238 15.33 6.28 -4.82
C LEU A 238 15.82 7.46 -5.67
N LEU A 239 15.86 8.67 -5.11
CA LEU A 239 16.36 9.84 -5.82
C LEU A 239 17.86 9.74 -6.11
N GLN A 240 18.64 9.10 -5.23
CA GLN A 240 20.08 8.88 -5.43
C GLN A 240 20.38 7.80 -6.49
N HIS A 241 19.46 6.84 -6.68
CA HIS A 241 19.65 5.68 -7.57
C HIS A 241 18.79 5.73 -8.84
N LEU A 242 18.06 6.83 -9.06
CA LEU A 242 17.20 7.00 -10.23
C LEU A 242 18.05 7.07 -11.51
N PRO A 243 17.80 6.23 -12.53
CA PRO A 243 18.53 6.31 -13.78
C PRO A 243 18.05 7.52 -14.60
N ASP A 244 18.99 8.20 -15.27
CA ASP A 244 18.68 9.34 -16.18
C ASP A 244 17.70 8.98 -17.30
N SER A 245 17.59 7.69 -17.65
CA SER A 245 16.68 7.18 -18.67
C SER A 245 15.21 7.15 -18.27
N GLU A 246 14.89 7.29 -16.99
CA GLU A 246 13.52 7.27 -16.46
C GLU A 246 13.17 8.62 -15.83
N PRO A 247 12.89 9.65 -16.66
CA PRO A 247 12.56 10.97 -16.13
C PRO A 247 11.20 10.91 -15.42
N ILE A 248 11.20 11.19 -14.12
CA ILE A 248 9.98 11.38 -13.35
C ILE A 248 9.71 12.88 -13.30
N PRO A 249 8.56 13.37 -13.79
CA PRO A 249 8.28 14.79 -13.73
C PRO A 249 8.21 15.28 -12.28
N ASP A 250 8.99 16.29 -11.92
CA ASP A 250 9.04 16.87 -10.56
C ASP A 250 7.65 17.26 -10.02
N PHE A 251 6.80 17.77 -10.90
CA PHE A 251 5.43 18.14 -10.54
C PHE A 251 4.64 16.94 -10.00
N ALA A 252 4.90 15.72 -10.49
CA ALA A 252 4.20 14.52 -10.03
C ALA A 252 4.59 14.19 -8.58
N VAL A 253 5.88 14.31 -8.26
CA VAL A 253 6.45 14.06 -6.93
C VAL A 253 5.96 15.10 -5.91
N MET A 254 6.09 16.39 -6.25
CA MET A 254 5.66 17.48 -5.36
C MET A 254 4.14 17.52 -5.18
N HIS A 255 3.36 17.29 -6.25
CA HIS A 255 1.90 17.26 -6.16
C HIS A 255 1.42 16.10 -5.29
N GLU A 256 2.00 14.91 -5.41
CA GLU A 256 1.60 13.77 -4.59
C GLU A 256 1.92 14.00 -3.11
N ALA A 257 3.12 14.52 -2.78
CA ALA A 257 3.48 14.87 -1.41
C ALA A 257 2.56 15.96 -0.83
N ALA A 258 2.24 17.01 -1.60
CA ALA A 258 1.32 18.06 -1.19
C ALA A 258 -0.12 17.55 -1.00
N ARG A 259 -0.59 16.66 -1.90
CA ARG A 259 -1.92 16.04 -1.82
C ARG A 259 -2.09 15.21 -0.54
N ARG A 260 -1.00 14.59 -0.07
CA ARG A 260 -0.99 13.77 1.16
C ARG A 260 -0.67 14.54 2.43
N GLY A 261 -0.23 15.80 2.31
CA GLY A 261 0.12 16.65 3.45
C GLY A 261 1.50 16.36 4.04
N HIS A 262 2.41 15.79 3.26
CA HIS A 262 3.75 15.39 3.72
C HIS A 262 4.71 16.58 3.73
N VAL A 263 4.54 17.48 4.71
CA VAL A 263 5.28 18.76 4.79
C VAL A 263 6.79 18.56 4.88
N GLY A 264 7.26 17.59 5.67
CA GLY A 264 8.71 17.30 5.78
C GLY A 264 9.32 16.87 4.45
N MET A 265 8.58 16.11 3.64
CA MET A 265 9.00 15.69 2.32
C MET A 265 9.04 16.86 1.32
N LEU A 266 8.08 17.79 1.40
CA LEU A 266 8.10 19.02 0.60
C LEU A 266 9.30 19.91 0.94
N GLN A 267 9.63 20.05 2.23
CA GLN A 267 10.82 20.79 2.68
C GLN A 267 12.10 20.13 2.15
N TYR A 268 12.17 18.79 2.20
CA TYR A 268 13.27 18.03 1.63
C TYR A 268 13.41 18.26 0.12
N PHE A 269 12.32 18.14 -0.66
CA PHE A 269 12.35 18.43 -2.09
C PHE A 269 12.74 19.87 -2.40
N GLN A 270 12.33 20.83 -1.58
CA GLN A 270 12.77 22.23 -1.71
C GLN A 270 14.28 22.38 -1.45
N SER A 271 14.82 21.65 -0.47
CA SER A 271 16.25 21.67 -0.12
C SER A 271 17.16 21.09 -1.20
N LEU A 272 16.66 20.12 -1.98
CA LEU A 272 17.37 19.56 -3.14
C LEU A 272 17.53 20.59 -4.28
N GLY A 273 16.71 21.66 -4.28
CA GLY A 273 16.71 22.69 -5.31
C GLY A 273 16.39 22.16 -6.71
N SER A 274 16.51 23.02 -7.72
CA SER A 274 16.33 22.72 -9.15
C SER A 274 17.35 21.74 -9.75
N SER A 275 18.22 21.13 -8.95
CA SER A 275 19.35 20.33 -9.44
C SER A 275 19.47 18.97 -8.75
N GLY A 276 18.73 18.72 -7.66
CA GLY A 276 18.86 17.50 -6.86
C GLY A 276 17.87 16.37 -7.22
N VAL A 277 16.99 16.59 -8.20
CA VAL A 277 16.10 15.57 -8.75
C VAL A 277 16.46 15.35 -10.23
N PRO A 278 16.84 14.13 -10.66
CA PRO A 278 17.09 13.85 -12.07
C PRO A 278 15.82 14.10 -12.87
N GLY A 279 15.83 15.11 -13.75
CA GLY A 279 14.65 15.50 -14.55
C GLY A 279 14.23 16.97 -14.49
N PHE A 280 14.97 17.84 -13.79
CA PHE A 280 14.72 19.29 -13.83
C PHE A 280 14.98 19.87 -15.23
N PHE A 281 13.96 19.88 -16.09
CA PHE A 281 13.95 20.76 -17.24
C PHE A 281 13.48 22.14 -16.78
N SER A 282 14.42 22.98 -16.37
CA SER A 282 14.18 24.42 -16.39
C SER A 282 13.92 24.80 -17.84
N GLY A 283 12.66 25.04 -18.19
CA GLY A 283 12.33 25.71 -19.44
C GLY A 283 12.98 27.10 -19.45
N ASN A 284 14.11 27.19 -20.17
CA ASN A 284 14.75 28.37 -20.74
C ASN A 284 15.48 29.38 -19.82
N GLN A 285 16.81 29.31 -19.84
CA GLN A 285 17.61 30.40 -20.42
C GLN A 285 18.12 29.78 -21.73
N ASP A 286 17.52 30.08 -22.89
CA ASP A 286 17.95 31.16 -23.76
C ASP A 286 16.92 31.32 -24.89
N GLY A 287 16.72 32.56 -25.35
CA GLY A 287 16.31 32.84 -26.73
C GLY A 287 14.83 32.61 -27.09
N GLU A 288 14.17 33.71 -27.38
CA GLU A 288 12.91 33.87 -28.09
C GLU A 288 12.39 32.65 -28.91
N GLY A 289 11.13 32.28 -28.64
CA GLY A 289 10.27 31.64 -29.64
C GLY A 289 10.02 30.15 -29.50
N ARG A 290 9.37 29.70 -28.42
CA ARG A 290 8.59 28.43 -28.40
C ARG A 290 7.70 28.30 -27.16
N GLU A 291 6.90 29.32 -26.89
CA GLU A 291 5.93 29.33 -25.78
C GLU A 291 4.52 28.96 -26.28
N GLU A 292 4.37 27.79 -26.92
CA GLU A 292 3.05 27.23 -27.28
C GLU A 292 3.13 25.70 -27.37
N ARG A 293 3.30 25.00 -26.23
CA ARG A 293 2.93 23.57 -26.07
C ARG A 293 3.18 23.06 -24.65
N ALA A 294 2.34 23.43 -23.71
CA ALA A 294 2.00 22.52 -22.61
C ALA A 294 0.71 23.01 -21.93
N THR A 295 -0.09 22.02 -21.50
CA THR A 295 -1.26 22.09 -20.62
C THR A 295 -2.60 22.55 -21.23
N SER A 296 -3.16 21.65 -22.03
CA SER A 296 -4.59 21.29 -21.97
C SER A 296 -4.65 19.80 -21.61
N MET A 297 -5.14 19.42 -20.43
CA MET A 297 -6.09 18.29 -20.33
C MET A 297 -6.73 18.16 -18.95
N VAL A 298 -7.99 17.74 -19.02
CA VAL A 298 -9.02 17.59 -18.00
C VAL A 298 -8.77 16.37 -17.11
N VAL A 299 -9.22 16.50 -15.87
CA VAL A 299 -9.30 15.47 -14.81
C VAL A 299 -10.08 14.23 -15.26
N GLY A 300 -9.53 13.05 -15.01
CA GLY A 300 -10.22 11.76 -15.08
C GLY A 300 -9.44 10.72 -14.28
N ASP A 301 -10.16 9.82 -13.61
CA ASP A 301 -9.69 8.80 -12.66
C ASP A 301 -8.44 8.01 -13.06
N ALA A 302 -7.85 7.36 -12.05
CA ALA A 302 -6.53 6.71 -11.94
C ALA A 302 -6.02 5.79 -13.09
N ASP A 303 -6.73 5.64 -14.20
CA ASP A 303 -6.31 4.90 -15.39
C ASP A 303 -5.51 5.73 -16.42
N GLY A 304 -5.38 7.05 -16.22
CA GLY A 304 -4.83 7.99 -17.21
C GLY A 304 -3.34 7.86 -17.55
N TYR A 305 -2.49 7.39 -16.62
CA TYR A 305 -1.03 7.33 -16.87
C TYR A 305 -0.63 6.26 -17.89
N ARG A 306 -1.53 5.31 -18.20
CA ARG A 306 -1.25 4.21 -19.13
C ARG A 306 -1.38 4.60 -20.61
N LYS A 307 -1.97 5.76 -20.93
CA LYS A 307 -2.34 6.14 -22.30
C LYS A 307 -1.50 7.26 -22.93
N MET A 308 -0.45 7.73 -22.26
CA MET A 308 0.51 8.71 -22.82
C MET A 308 1.73 8.08 -23.52
N ILE A 309 1.58 6.87 -24.07
CA ILE A 309 2.58 6.28 -24.97
C ILE A 309 1.86 5.77 -26.22
N GLY A 310 1.66 6.64 -27.20
CA GLY A 310 1.24 6.26 -28.55
C GLY A 310 -0.01 6.99 -29.07
N GLY A 311 0.18 7.85 -30.07
CA GLY A 311 -0.88 8.30 -30.98
C GLY A 311 -1.09 9.81 -30.99
N GLY A 312 -0.66 10.47 -32.07
CA GLY A 312 -0.91 11.89 -32.32
C GLY A 312 -2.36 12.19 -32.66
N ALA A 313 -2.88 13.31 -32.16
CA ALA A 313 -4.05 14.01 -32.70
C ALA A 313 -4.04 15.48 -32.27
N THR A 314 -4.42 16.35 -33.21
CA THR A 314 -4.47 17.82 -33.13
C THR A 314 -5.90 18.25 -32.80
N ILE A 315 -6.16 19.04 -31.74
CA ILE A 315 -7.47 19.68 -31.49
C ILE A 315 -7.31 21.09 -30.86
N ASP A 316 -8.21 21.98 -31.28
CA ASP A 316 -8.26 23.44 -31.18
C ASP A 316 -8.39 24.10 -29.79
N LYS A 317 -7.96 25.37 -29.79
CA LYS A 317 -7.86 26.37 -28.72
C LYS A 317 -9.15 26.61 -27.91
N LEU A 318 -9.07 26.59 -26.57
CA LEU A 318 -9.86 27.44 -25.66
C LEU A 318 -9.19 27.62 -24.26
N GLY A 319 -8.85 28.88 -23.92
CA GLY A 319 -8.92 29.49 -22.57
C GLY A 319 -8.03 29.00 -21.41
N CYS A 320 -6.92 29.70 -21.16
CA CYS A 320 -5.96 29.49 -20.07
C CYS A 320 -6.35 30.19 -18.74
N GLN A 321 -6.25 29.49 -17.58
CA GLN A 321 -6.04 30.10 -16.25
C GLN A 321 -5.08 29.26 -15.37
N ARG A 322 -4.29 29.99 -14.57
CA ARG A 322 -3.08 29.62 -13.80
C ARG A 322 -3.23 28.44 -12.82
N THR A 323 -2.10 27.75 -12.55
CA THR A 323 -1.96 26.66 -11.58
C THR A 323 -2.06 27.13 -10.10
N PRO A 324 -2.78 26.42 -9.19
CA PRO A 324 -3.19 26.99 -7.89
C PRO A 324 -2.28 26.72 -6.66
N TRP A 325 -1.11 26.08 -6.78
CA TRP A 325 -0.40 25.58 -5.58
C TRP A 325 0.42 26.63 -4.81
N MET A 326 0.81 27.75 -5.43
CA MET A 326 1.44 28.87 -4.71
C MET A 326 0.50 29.62 -3.76
N MET A 327 -0.83 29.52 -3.94
CA MET A 327 -1.78 30.28 -3.10
C MET A 327 -2.13 29.61 -1.77
N ARG A 328 -1.79 28.33 -1.56
CA ARG A 328 -2.25 27.60 -0.35
C ARG A 328 -1.26 27.61 0.80
N LEU A 329 0.04 27.81 0.55
CA LEU A 329 1.06 27.94 1.60
C LEU A 329 1.19 29.36 2.15
N GLN A 330 0.58 30.36 1.50
CA GLN A 330 0.68 31.76 1.90
C GLN A 330 -0.57 32.27 2.66
N MET A 331 -1.62 31.46 2.79
CA MET A 331 -2.87 31.85 3.46
C MET A 331 -3.03 31.40 4.91
N ASP A 332 -2.17 30.51 5.42
CA ASP A 332 -2.20 30.13 6.85
C ASP A 332 -1.41 31.09 7.77
N SER A 333 -0.76 32.12 7.19
CA SER A 333 -0.03 33.17 7.93
C SER A 333 -0.83 34.46 8.16
N LEU A 334 -2.09 34.54 7.70
CA LEU A 334 -2.93 35.74 7.81
C LEU A 334 -4.33 35.39 8.34
N ARG A 335 -4.38 34.92 9.58
CA ARG A 335 -5.56 35.11 10.43
C ARG A 335 -5.23 36.11 11.51
N LEU A 336 -5.46 37.38 11.22
CA LEU A 336 -5.86 38.41 12.19
C LEU A 336 -6.29 39.65 11.40
N PHE A 337 -7.45 40.18 11.79
CA PHE A 337 -8.08 41.44 11.39
C PHE A 337 -8.91 41.50 10.10
N ASN A 338 -10.22 41.40 10.34
CA ASN A 338 -11.33 42.28 9.94
C ASN A 338 -11.48 42.72 8.48
N GLY A 339 -12.72 42.55 8.02
CA GLY A 339 -13.11 42.79 6.65
C GLY A 339 -13.20 44.26 6.25
N CYS A 340 -13.13 44.44 4.94
CA CYS A 340 -13.89 45.44 4.21
C CYS A 340 -13.83 45.07 2.73
N MET A 341 -14.99 45.04 2.08
CA MET A 341 -15.12 45.01 0.63
C MET A 341 -14.34 46.17 0.02
N LEU A 342 -13.68 45.96 -1.13
CA LEU A 342 -13.62 46.95 -2.20
C LEU A 342 -13.20 46.29 -3.52
N THR A 343 -14.13 46.36 -4.47
CA THR A 343 -14.02 46.08 -5.89
C THR A 343 -13.24 47.18 -6.60
N VAL A 344 -12.18 46.88 -7.36
CA VAL A 344 -11.75 47.74 -8.49
C VAL A 344 -11.17 46.92 -9.65
N ARG A 345 -11.60 47.30 -10.85
CA ARG A 345 -11.37 46.74 -12.18
C ARG A 345 -9.95 46.92 -12.73
N ARG A 346 -9.66 46.05 -13.71
CA ARG A 346 -8.59 46.02 -14.71
C ARG A 346 -7.96 47.36 -15.15
N GLY A 347 -6.62 47.35 -15.20
CA GLY A 347 -5.83 47.72 -16.39
C GLY A 347 -5.20 49.11 -16.39
N VAL A 348 -3.86 49.17 -16.55
CA VAL A 348 -3.11 49.93 -17.58
C VAL A 348 -1.60 49.70 -17.35
N ARG A 349 -0.87 49.62 -18.46
CA ARG A 349 0.56 49.32 -18.61
C ARG A 349 1.47 50.52 -18.23
N LEU A 350 2.75 50.18 -18.05
CA LEU A 350 3.95 50.84 -18.62
C LEU A 350 4.77 51.84 -17.77
N LEU A 351 6.10 51.66 -17.91
CA LEU A 351 7.28 52.52 -17.63
C LEU A 351 7.99 52.27 -16.27
N LEU A 352 9.14 51.57 -16.23
CA LEU A 352 10.53 51.94 -16.59
C LEU A 352 11.23 52.88 -15.58
N TRP A 353 12.47 52.49 -15.27
CA TRP A 353 13.63 53.26 -14.76
C TRP A 353 13.99 53.29 -13.26
N THR A 354 15.06 52.53 -12.99
CA THR A 354 16.24 52.78 -12.13
C THR A 354 16.43 54.18 -11.50
N ALA A 355 16.71 54.21 -10.19
CA ALA A 355 17.74 55.03 -9.51
C ALA A 355 17.73 54.67 -8.01
N LEU A 356 18.78 54.07 -7.44
CA LEU A 356 19.96 54.71 -6.84
C LEU A 356 19.68 55.48 -5.53
N GLN A 357 20.29 54.92 -4.47
CA GLN A 357 21.02 55.59 -3.38
C GLN A 357 20.32 56.55 -2.39
N LEU A 358 20.53 56.20 -1.12
CA LEU A 358 20.89 57.06 0.02
C LEU A 358 19.87 58.07 0.54
N MET A 359 19.41 57.82 1.78
CA MET A 359 19.30 58.75 2.92
C MET A 359 18.77 57.91 4.10
N ASP A 360 19.63 57.30 4.92
CA ASP A 360 20.09 57.87 6.20
C ASP A 360 19.40 59.19 6.61
N ILE A 361 18.66 59.16 7.73
CA ILE A 361 18.57 60.16 8.81
C ILE A 361 17.38 59.80 9.73
N ARG A 362 17.77 59.28 10.91
CA ARG A 362 17.36 59.62 12.30
C ARG A 362 15.92 59.99 12.68
N THR A 363 15.68 59.72 13.97
CA THR A 363 14.67 60.23 14.92
C THR A 363 13.35 59.45 14.91
N LEU A 364 12.89 58.83 16.00
CA LEU A 364 13.08 59.01 17.44
C LEU A 364 13.13 57.66 18.16
#